data_AF-A0A9Y2IBE5-F1
#
_entry.id   AF-A0A9Y2IBE5-F1
#
_cell.length_a   1.000
_cell.length_b   1.000
_cell.length_c   1.000
_cell.angle_alpha   90.00
_cell.angle_beta   90.00
_cell.angle_gamma   90.00
#
_symmetry.space_group_name_H-M   'P 1'
#
loop_
_entity.id
_entity.type
_entity.pdbx_description
1 polymer ?
#
loop_
_entity_poly.entity_id
_entity_poly.type
_entity_poly.pdbx_seq_one_letter_code
_entity_poly.pdbx_strand_id
1 'polypeptide(L)'
;MRRTTFVVAAGAALALVLTGCGAKGQNGTTSGAGDKPELGLAAPFQNVLELSAASKQGTQKSKSAKVSLVANAAGKTVTAQGDYLFQPGNIELSLTETVEGQQAELRIVDKTLYVKIPPGEASQMGTDKPWLKITPGADDPLSQAMSGSMGSTSEASDPTELLDRIAEAGRIVSSDQTTLDGEKVNHYKVELDLDKMLDKFTSFMPAAAKDKLEQQVKGKHITLPTELWVDKNQLPRQITMDETALTQAEGAGGAGLGKTTLKYSDWGAPVTITAPPADQIADMSEIVKKMGG
;
A
#
# COMPACT_ATOMS: atom_id res chain seq x y z
N MET A 1 39.15 51.83 11.55
CA MET A 1 40.32 51.60 10.66
C MET A 1 41.36 50.77 11.40
N ARG A 2 42.07 49.90 10.66
CA ARG A 2 43.07 48.86 11.05
C ARG A 2 42.41 47.50 11.36
N ARG A 3 42.34 46.51 10.43
CA ARG A 3 43.40 45.70 9.75
C ARG A 3 44.36 45.13 10.81
N THR A 4 44.67 43.84 10.96
CA THR A 4 44.70 42.59 10.15
C THR A 4 45.09 41.50 11.21
N THR A 5 44.96 40.18 11.07
CA THR A 5 45.65 39.27 10.15
C THR A 5 45.20 37.83 10.50
N PHE A 6 45.04 36.96 9.50
CA PHE A 6 44.84 35.52 9.63
C PHE A 6 46.08 34.80 10.19
N VAL A 7 45.88 33.73 10.96
CA VAL A 7 46.86 32.64 11.14
C VAL A 7 46.15 31.30 10.97
N VAL A 8 46.55 30.58 9.92
CA VAL A 8 46.32 29.15 9.71
C VAL A 8 47.36 28.38 10.52
N ALA A 9 46.93 27.41 11.33
CA ALA A 9 47.82 26.44 11.95
C ALA A 9 47.32 25.02 11.65
N ALA A 10 48.01 24.37 10.72
CA ALA A 10 47.94 22.93 10.50
C ALA A 10 48.69 22.23 11.66
N GLY A 11 48.02 21.27 12.32
CA GLY A 11 48.60 20.45 13.37
C GLY A 11 48.38 18.97 13.05
N ALA A 12 49.44 18.32 12.56
CA ALA A 12 49.51 16.88 12.37
C ALA A 12 49.91 16.16 13.68
N ALA A 13 49.74 14.83 13.67
CA ALA A 13 50.20 13.81 14.62
C ALA A 13 49.15 13.38 15.68
N LEU A 14 49.00 12.11 16.06
CA LEU A 14 49.88 10.94 16.02
C LEU A 14 49.00 9.68 16.07
N ALA A 15 49.23 8.71 15.18
CA ALA A 15 48.62 7.38 15.23
C ALA A 15 49.49 6.46 16.11
N LEU A 16 48.88 5.80 17.10
CA LEU A 16 49.50 4.71 17.87
C LEU A 16 48.80 3.40 17.49
N VAL A 17 49.48 2.58 16.69
CA VAL A 17 49.09 1.20 16.38
C VAL A 17 49.87 0.28 17.32
N LEU A 18 49.18 -0.46 18.19
CA LEU A 18 49.77 -1.59 18.91
C LEU A 18 49.66 -2.85 18.05
N THR A 19 50.80 -3.35 17.57
CA THR A 19 50.96 -4.63 16.91
C THR A 19 51.33 -5.71 17.94
N GLY A 20 50.48 -6.73 18.08
CA GLY A 20 50.79 -7.98 18.79
C GLY A 20 51.20 -9.06 17.79
N CYS A 21 52.41 -9.62 17.94
CA CYS A 21 52.98 -10.69 17.13
C CYS A 21 52.37 -12.07 17.41
N GLY A 22 52.23 -12.90 16.36
CA GLY A 22 51.83 -14.31 16.51
C GLY A 22 51.73 -15.17 15.23
N ALA A 23 52.79 -15.20 14.42
CA ALA A 23 53.25 -16.31 13.54
C ALA A 23 52.38 -16.90 12.37
N LYS A 24 52.85 -16.57 11.15
CA LYS A 24 53.26 -17.46 10.03
C LYS A 24 52.19 -17.94 9.00
N GLY A 25 52.24 -17.36 7.79
CA GLY A 25 51.90 -18.08 6.55
C GLY A 25 51.19 -17.34 5.41
N GLN A 26 51.95 -16.57 4.61
CA GLN A 26 51.87 -16.54 3.13
C GLN A 26 50.84 -15.63 2.41
N ASN A 27 51.39 -14.54 1.85
CA ASN A 27 51.12 -13.87 0.57
C ASN A 27 49.68 -13.57 0.11
N GLY A 28 49.36 -12.27 0.14
CA GLY A 28 48.98 -11.55 -1.07
C GLY A 28 47.50 -11.34 -1.33
N THR A 29 46.93 -10.26 -0.80
CA THR A 29 46.42 -9.10 -1.56
C THR A 29 45.76 -8.12 -0.59
N THR A 30 45.96 -6.84 -0.87
CA THR A 30 45.56 -5.66 -0.11
C THR A 30 44.07 -5.64 0.23
N SER A 31 43.76 -5.58 1.53
CA SER A 31 42.46 -5.20 2.06
C SER A 31 42.09 -3.79 1.60
N GLY A 32 41.06 -3.72 0.75
CA GLY A 32 40.30 -2.50 0.52
C GLY A 32 39.51 -2.11 1.76
N ALA A 33 39.45 -0.81 2.01
CA ALA A 33 38.78 -0.20 3.12
C ALA A 33 37.25 -0.38 3.06
N GLY A 34 36.65 -0.76 4.19
CA GLY A 34 35.39 -0.19 4.66
C GLY A 34 34.13 -0.50 3.87
N ASP A 35 33.79 -1.78 3.68
CA ASP A 35 32.39 -2.13 3.52
C ASP A 35 31.69 -1.98 4.88
N LYS A 36 30.81 -0.99 4.98
CA LYS A 36 29.73 -1.03 5.99
C LYS A 36 29.06 -2.41 5.82
N PRO A 37 28.70 -3.13 6.91
CA PRO A 37 27.92 -4.34 6.76
C PRO A 37 26.62 -3.96 6.04
N GLU A 38 26.59 -4.23 4.74
CA GLU A 38 25.36 -4.14 3.97
C GLU A 38 24.47 -5.20 4.61
N LEU A 39 23.39 -4.77 5.26
CA LEU A 39 22.40 -5.67 5.83
C LEU A 39 21.96 -6.59 4.69
N GLY A 40 22.51 -7.80 4.68
CA GLY A 40 22.20 -8.81 3.69
C GLY A 40 20.72 -9.14 3.79
N LEU A 41 20.11 -9.49 2.66
CA LEU A 41 18.75 -9.99 2.64
C LEU A 41 18.67 -11.26 3.50
N ALA A 42 17.90 -11.18 4.59
CA ALA A 42 17.67 -12.32 5.47
C ALA A 42 17.00 -13.48 4.71
N ALA A 43 17.20 -14.71 5.17
CA ALA A 43 16.53 -15.87 4.60
C ALA A 43 14.99 -15.67 4.58
N PRO A 44 14.28 -16.13 3.54
CA PRO A 44 12.83 -16.01 3.47
C PRO A 44 12.13 -16.74 4.63
N PHE A 45 11.08 -16.13 5.16
CA PHE A 45 10.22 -16.77 6.15
C PHE A 45 9.50 -17.98 5.58
N GLN A 46 9.28 -19.01 6.40
CA GLN A 46 8.50 -20.19 6.02
C GLN A 46 7.05 -20.11 6.51
N ASN A 47 6.74 -19.11 7.34
CA ASN A 47 5.45 -18.90 7.97
C ASN A 47 4.90 -17.51 7.60
N VAL A 48 3.64 -17.45 7.16
CA VAL A 48 2.99 -16.19 6.78
C VAL A 48 2.80 -15.27 7.99
N LEU A 49 2.58 -15.81 9.19
CA LEU A 49 2.42 -15.02 10.41
C LEU A 49 3.69 -14.26 10.77
N GLU A 50 4.85 -14.90 10.66
CA GLU A 50 6.16 -14.28 10.91
C GLU A 50 6.47 -13.20 9.87
N LEU A 51 6.20 -13.51 8.60
CA LEU A 51 6.30 -12.58 7.49
C LEU A 51 5.42 -11.33 7.70
N SER A 52 4.13 -11.51 8.04
CA SER A 52 3.22 -10.40 8.30
C SER A 52 3.72 -9.55 9.47
N ALA A 53 4.09 -10.17 10.59
CA ALA A 53 4.59 -9.45 11.76
C ALA A 53 5.86 -8.63 11.45
N ALA A 54 6.80 -9.21 10.69
CA ALA A 54 8.02 -8.55 10.28
C ALA A 54 7.74 -7.35 9.37
N SER A 55 6.86 -7.51 8.39
CA SER A 55 6.48 -6.42 7.50
C SER A 55 5.69 -5.32 8.18
N LYS A 56 4.79 -5.67 9.12
CA LYS A 56 4.08 -4.69 9.95
C LYS A 56 5.05 -3.82 10.75
N GLN A 57 6.08 -4.43 11.34
CA GLN A 57 7.13 -3.69 12.03
C GLN A 57 7.90 -2.76 11.07
N GLY A 58 8.23 -3.25 9.86
CA GLY A 58 8.87 -2.45 8.82
C GLY A 58 8.03 -1.23 8.45
N THR A 59 6.76 -1.43 8.11
CA THR A 59 5.83 -0.36 7.71
C THR A 59 5.66 0.67 8.81
N GLN A 60 5.48 0.26 10.07
CA GLN A 60 5.35 1.16 11.20
C GLN A 60 6.61 2.01 11.44
N LYS A 61 7.79 1.46 11.15
CA LYS A 61 9.06 2.19 11.25
C LYS A 61 9.22 3.23 10.13
N SER A 62 8.83 2.88 8.91
CA SER A 62 8.96 3.76 7.74
C SER A 62 7.87 4.83 7.68
N LYS A 63 6.66 4.56 8.17
CA LYS A 63 5.51 5.49 8.27
C LYS A 63 4.95 6.03 6.96
N SER A 64 5.66 6.01 5.84
CA SER A 64 5.17 6.50 4.56
C SER A 64 5.68 5.67 3.39
N ALA A 65 4.93 5.67 2.29
CA ALA A 65 5.33 5.10 1.01
C ALA A 65 4.62 5.79 -0.15
N LYS A 66 5.21 5.72 -1.34
CA LYS A 66 4.48 5.85 -2.59
C LYS A 66 3.86 4.52 -2.96
N VAL A 67 2.63 4.58 -3.47
CA VAL A 67 1.86 3.41 -3.88
C VAL A 67 1.48 3.54 -5.35
N SER A 68 1.58 2.44 -6.08
CA SER A 68 1.02 2.30 -7.43
C SER A 68 0.24 1.00 -7.53
N LEU A 69 -1.00 1.09 -7.96
CA LEU A 69 -1.93 -0.01 -8.17
C LEU A 69 -2.29 -0.08 -9.65
N VAL A 70 -2.33 -1.30 -10.18
CA VAL A 70 -2.93 -1.64 -11.47
C VAL A 70 -3.84 -2.84 -11.26
N ALA A 71 -5.12 -2.68 -11.57
CA ALA A 71 -6.12 -3.73 -11.47
C ALA A 71 -6.93 -3.82 -12.76
N ASN A 72 -7.56 -4.98 -12.97
CA ASN A 72 -8.55 -5.16 -14.02
C ASN A 72 -9.88 -5.49 -13.36
N ALA A 73 -10.90 -4.70 -13.64
CA ALA A 73 -12.24 -4.88 -13.12
C ALA A 73 -13.26 -4.65 -14.25
N ALA A 74 -14.21 -5.56 -14.41
CA ALA A 74 -15.24 -5.51 -15.46
C ALA A 74 -14.69 -5.25 -16.88
N GLY A 75 -13.50 -5.79 -17.19
CA GLY A 75 -12.83 -5.58 -18.48
C GLY A 75 -12.17 -4.21 -18.68
N LYS A 76 -12.14 -3.36 -17.64
CA LYS A 76 -11.49 -2.06 -17.63
C LYS A 76 -10.21 -2.11 -16.81
N THR A 77 -9.16 -1.47 -17.30
CA THR A 77 -7.95 -1.22 -16.51
C THR A 77 -8.20 -0.05 -15.57
N VAL A 78 -7.98 -0.30 -14.28
CA VAL A 78 -7.97 0.70 -13.22
C VAL A 78 -6.54 0.87 -12.77
N THR A 79 -6.07 2.12 -12.69
CA THR A 79 -4.75 2.43 -12.14
C THR A 79 -4.88 3.47 -11.04
N ALA A 80 -4.18 3.31 -9.92
CA ALA A 80 -4.12 4.33 -8.88
C ALA A 80 -2.67 4.59 -8.47
N GLN A 81 -2.29 5.85 -8.31
CA GLN A 81 -0.96 6.22 -7.83
C GLN A 81 -1.07 7.31 -6.78
N GLY A 82 -0.20 7.29 -5.78
CA GLY A 82 -0.23 8.32 -4.76
C GLY A 82 0.70 8.07 -3.58
N ASP A 83 0.48 8.85 -2.54
CA ASP A 83 1.26 8.82 -1.31
C ASP A 83 0.41 8.33 -0.14
N TYR A 84 1.05 7.56 0.73
CA TYR A 84 0.47 6.98 1.94
C TYR A 84 1.27 7.42 3.15
N LEU A 85 0.55 7.73 4.23
CA LEU A 85 1.08 7.96 5.56
C LEU A 85 0.37 7.01 6.54
N PHE A 86 1.13 6.03 7.00
CA PHE A 86 0.72 4.99 7.93
C PHE A 86 0.91 5.47 9.38
N GLN A 87 -0.18 5.48 10.14
CA GLN A 87 -0.18 5.82 11.56
C GLN A 87 -0.86 4.69 12.35
N PRO A 88 -0.54 4.50 13.64
CA PRO A 88 -1.24 3.50 14.45
C PRO A 88 -2.76 3.75 14.47
N GLY A 89 -3.55 2.86 13.87
CA GLY A 89 -5.01 2.95 13.83
C GLY A 89 -5.56 4.06 12.93
N ASN A 90 -4.73 4.63 12.05
CA ASN A 90 -5.14 5.65 11.08
C ASN A 90 -4.26 5.60 9.82
N ILE A 91 -4.84 5.90 8.68
CA ILE A 91 -4.10 6.03 7.42
C ILE A 91 -4.53 7.33 6.76
N GLU A 92 -3.54 8.08 6.29
CA GLU A 92 -3.79 9.20 5.40
C GLU A 92 -3.25 8.85 4.03
N LEU A 93 -3.99 9.21 2.99
CA LEU A 93 -3.58 8.95 1.62
C LEU A 93 -4.01 10.09 0.71
N SER A 94 -3.26 10.26 -0.37
CA SER A 94 -3.64 11.09 -1.52
C SER A 94 -3.38 10.27 -2.76
N LEU A 95 -4.44 9.93 -3.49
CA LEU A 95 -4.40 9.08 -4.66
C LEU A 95 -4.95 9.81 -5.87
N THR A 96 -4.37 9.51 -7.03
CA THR A 96 -4.99 9.75 -8.33
C THR A 96 -5.35 8.39 -8.90
N GLU A 97 -6.64 8.13 -9.04
CA GLU A 97 -7.18 6.97 -9.73
C GLU A 97 -7.46 7.34 -11.19
N THR A 98 -7.25 6.40 -12.11
CA THR A 98 -7.59 6.53 -13.53
C THR A 98 -8.36 5.30 -13.96
N VAL A 99 -9.55 5.53 -14.52
CA VAL A 99 -10.42 4.49 -15.12
C VAL A 99 -10.80 4.96 -16.52
N GLU A 100 -10.44 4.17 -17.55
CA GLU A 100 -10.71 4.52 -18.96
C GLU A 100 -10.23 5.94 -19.37
N GLY A 101 -9.14 6.41 -18.77
CA GLY A 101 -8.57 7.73 -19.02
C GLY A 101 -9.24 8.88 -18.25
N GLN A 102 -10.32 8.62 -17.50
CA GLN A 102 -10.89 9.58 -16.57
C GLN A 102 -10.15 9.51 -15.24
N GLN A 103 -9.71 10.67 -14.74
CA GLN A 103 -8.98 10.77 -13.49
C GLN A 103 -9.89 11.24 -12.35
N ALA A 104 -9.74 10.62 -11.19
CA ALA A 104 -10.32 11.05 -9.93
C ALA A 104 -9.21 11.25 -8.91
N GLU A 105 -9.22 12.37 -8.19
CA GLU A 105 -8.33 12.58 -7.05
C GLU A 105 -9.08 12.28 -5.75
N LEU A 106 -8.46 11.48 -4.90
CA LEU A 106 -8.97 11.05 -3.61
C LEU A 106 -8.00 11.46 -2.51
N ARG A 107 -8.51 11.91 -1.38
CA ARG A 107 -7.72 12.06 -0.15
C ARG A 107 -8.46 11.47 1.04
N ILE A 108 -7.73 10.79 1.91
CA ILE A 108 -8.21 10.47 3.26
C ILE A 108 -7.32 11.22 4.22
N VAL A 109 -7.94 12.08 5.05
CA VAL A 109 -7.29 12.83 6.10
C VAL A 109 -8.18 12.79 7.32
N ASP A 110 -7.63 12.43 8.49
CA ASP A 110 -8.39 12.27 9.74
C ASP A 110 -9.67 11.43 9.57
N LYS A 111 -9.55 10.28 8.87
CA LYS A 111 -10.66 9.36 8.54
C LYS A 111 -11.78 9.98 7.69
N THR A 112 -11.58 11.19 7.17
CA THR A 112 -12.52 11.88 6.30
C THR A 112 -12.11 11.69 4.85
N LEU A 113 -13.05 11.28 4.02
CA LEU A 113 -12.85 11.16 2.58
C LEU A 113 -13.08 12.50 1.89
N TYR A 114 -12.17 12.83 1.00
CA TYR A 114 -12.31 13.93 0.07
C TYR A 114 -12.16 13.41 -1.34
N VAL A 115 -13.19 13.63 -2.17
CA VAL A 115 -13.18 13.27 -3.59
C VAL A 115 -13.19 14.55 -4.39
N LYS A 116 -12.26 14.70 -5.32
CA LYS A 116 -12.30 15.81 -6.26
C LYS A 116 -13.32 15.51 -7.35
N ILE A 117 -14.25 16.43 -7.54
CA ILE A 117 -15.29 16.30 -8.55
C ILE A 117 -14.65 16.42 -9.93
N PRO A 118 -14.94 15.51 -10.88
CA PRO A 118 -14.51 15.67 -12.25
C PRO A 118 -14.96 17.03 -12.84
N PRO A 119 -14.14 17.66 -13.70
CA PRO A 119 -14.49 18.93 -14.32
C PRO A 119 -15.84 18.86 -15.05
N GLY A 120 -16.76 19.77 -14.73
CA GLY A 120 -18.08 19.87 -15.35
C GLY A 120 -19.22 19.13 -14.62
N GLU A 121 -18.91 18.29 -13.64
CA GLU A 121 -19.92 17.52 -12.90
C GLU A 121 -20.42 18.24 -11.63
N ALA A 122 -19.64 19.18 -11.08
CA ALA A 122 -19.99 19.89 -9.83
C ALA A 122 -21.39 20.54 -9.90
N SER A 123 -21.71 21.22 -11.00
CA SER A 123 -23.01 21.86 -11.21
C SER A 123 -24.17 20.86 -11.26
N GLN A 124 -23.94 19.65 -11.77
CA GLN A 124 -24.95 18.58 -11.79
C GLN A 124 -25.26 18.08 -10.38
N MET A 125 -24.28 18.17 -9.47
CA MET A 125 -24.43 17.87 -8.05
C MET A 125 -24.93 19.07 -7.23
N GLY A 126 -25.30 20.19 -7.88
CA GLY A 126 -25.81 21.38 -7.20
C GLY A 126 -24.77 22.13 -6.35
N THR A 127 -23.48 22.00 -6.71
CA THR A 127 -22.37 22.66 -6.02
C THR A 127 -21.43 23.36 -7.00
N ASP A 128 -20.82 24.46 -6.57
CA ASP A 128 -19.70 25.12 -7.26
C ASP A 128 -18.33 24.65 -6.73
N LYS A 129 -18.34 23.82 -5.69
CA LYS A 129 -17.15 23.36 -4.97
C LYS A 129 -16.47 22.21 -5.70
N PRO A 130 -15.15 22.23 -5.89
CA PRO A 130 -14.43 21.18 -6.60
C PRO A 130 -14.16 19.92 -5.76
N TRP A 131 -14.38 19.96 -4.45
CA TRP A 131 -14.21 18.80 -3.57
C TRP A 131 -15.51 18.44 -2.88
N LEU A 132 -15.73 17.14 -2.75
CA LEU A 132 -16.77 16.56 -1.93
C LEU A 132 -16.14 15.99 -0.67
N LYS A 133 -16.74 16.30 0.47
CA LYS A 133 -16.46 15.64 1.73
C LYS A 133 -17.50 14.56 1.97
N ILE A 134 -17.03 13.36 2.28
CA ILE A 134 -17.87 12.24 2.69
C ILE A 134 -17.47 11.87 4.11
N THR A 135 -18.38 12.11 5.05
CA THR A 135 -18.16 11.85 6.47
C THR A 135 -18.60 10.41 6.78
N PRO A 136 -17.75 9.59 7.43
CA PRO A 136 -18.16 8.26 7.89
C PRO A 136 -19.36 8.33 8.84
N GLY A 137 -20.29 7.38 8.71
CA GLY A 137 -21.43 7.26 9.61
C GLY A 137 -22.54 8.29 9.41
N ALA A 138 -22.57 8.99 8.27
CA ALA A 138 -23.74 9.76 7.86
C ALA A 138 -24.95 8.82 7.63
N ASP A 139 -26.16 9.32 7.92
CA ASP A 139 -27.40 8.53 7.83
C ASP A 139 -27.90 8.35 6.39
N ASP A 140 -27.33 9.07 5.42
CA ASP A 140 -27.78 8.98 4.03
C ASP A 140 -27.20 7.74 3.31
N PRO A 141 -28.02 7.00 2.52
CA PRO A 141 -27.57 5.74 1.90
C PRO A 141 -26.36 5.88 0.99
N LEU A 142 -26.19 7.04 0.33
CA LEU A 142 -25.11 7.27 -0.60
C LEU A 142 -23.78 7.43 0.15
N SER A 143 -23.75 8.23 1.20
CA SER A 143 -22.59 8.39 2.09
C SER A 143 -22.24 7.08 2.80
N GLN A 144 -23.23 6.27 3.20
CA GLN A 144 -22.98 4.94 3.77
C GLN A 144 -22.29 4.02 2.76
N ALA A 145 -22.79 3.93 1.53
CA ALA A 145 -22.19 3.11 0.48
C ALA A 145 -20.76 3.56 0.14
N MET A 146 -20.54 4.87 -0.01
CA MET A 146 -19.20 5.40 -0.32
C MET A 146 -18.21 5.24 0.85
N SER A 147 -18.66 5.41 2.09
CA SER A 147 -17.81 5.19 3.27
C SER A 147 -17.43 3.72 3.46
N GLY A 148 -18.33 2.78 3.15
CA GLY A 148 -18.03 1.34 3.16
C GLY A 148 -17.01 0.95 2.10
N SER A 149 -17.17 1.46 0.87
CA SER A 149 -16.19 1.28 -0.21
C SER A 149 -14.82 1.87 0.15
N MET A 150 -14.80 3.05 0.78
CA MET A 150 -13.56 3.69 1.26
C MET A 150 -12.83 2.85 2.30
N GLY A 151 -13.54 2.32 3.30
CA GLY A 151 -12.94 1.44 4.30
C GLY A 151 -12.16 0.33 3.62
N SER A 152 -12.81 -0.37 2.70
CA SER A 152 -12.20 -1.46 1.93
C SER A 152 -11.01 -1.00 1.07
N THR A 153 -11.09 0.13 0.36
CA THR A 153 -9.98 0.63 -0.46
C THR A 153 -8.76 1.03 0.39
N SER A 154 -9.00 1.68 1.52
CA SER A 154 -7.94 2.11 2.44
C SER A 154 -7.24 0.91 3.08
N GLU A 155 -8.01 -0.07 3.55
CA GLU A 155 -7.45 -1.30 4.12
C GLU A 155 -6.80 -2.20 3.06
N ALA A 156 -7.34 -2.26 1.84
CA ALA A 156 -6.79 -3.08 0.76
C ALA A 156 -5.42 -2.57 0.28
N SER A 157 -5.15 -1.27 0.47
CA SER A 157 -3.89 -0.65 0.07
C SER A 157 -2.91 -0.49 1.24
N ASP A 158 -3.38 -0.59 2.49
CA ASP A 158 -2.51 -0.70 3.67
C ASP A 158 -1.77 -2.05 3.64
N PRO A 159 -0.44 -2.06 3.49
CA PRO A 159 0.30 -3.31 3.42
C PRO A 159 0.22 -4.14 4.70
N THR A 160 -0.04 -3.53 5.85
CA THR A 160 -0.15 -4.25 7.12
C THR A 160 -1.47 -5.02 7.21
N GLU A 161 -2.57 -4.39 6.82
CA GLU A 161 -3.90 -5.03 6.76
C GLU A 161 -3.94 -6.12 5.68
N LEU A 162 -3.34 -5.86 4.51
CA LEU A 162 -3.25 -6.84 3.44
C LEU A 162 -2.43 -8.08 3.87
N LEU A 163 -1.29 -7.88 4.56
CA LEU A 163 -0.48 -8.98 5.06
C LEU A 163 -1.14 -9.73 6.23
N ASP A 164 -1.91 -9.05 7.07
CA ASP A 164 -2.71 -9.70 8.11
C ASP A 164 -3.80 -10.60 7.48
N ARG A 165 -4.48 -10.15 6.42
CA ARG A 165 -5.41 -11.01 5.65
C ARG A 165 -4.70 -12.20 5.02
N ILE A 166 -3.50 -11.97 4.45
CA ILE A 166 -2.68 -13.04 3.90
C ILE A 166 -2.28 -14.02 5.01
N ALA A 167 -1.98 -13.57 6.23
CA ALA A 167 -1.66 -14.45 7.36
C ALA A 167 -2.86 -15.24 7.88
N GLU A 168 -4.06 -14.66 7.87
CA GLU A 168 -5.28 -15.33 8.31
C GLU A 168 -5.74 -16.43 7.36
N ALA A 169 -5.67 -16.16 6.05
CA ALA A 169 -6.29 -17.02 5.03
C ALA A 169 -5.29 -17.68 4.08
N GLY A 170 -4.02 -17.32 4.17
CA GLY A 170 -2.99 -17.73 3.23
C GLY A 170 -2.05 -18.82 3.72
N ARG A 171 -1.39 -19.47 2.75
CA ARG A 171 -0.30 -20.41 2.99
C ARG A 171 0.83 -20.15 2.00
N ILE A 172 2.07 -20.01 2.49
CA ILE A 172 3.25 -19.99 1.62
C ILE A 172 3.39 -21.35 0.94
N VAL A 173 3.43 -21.34 -0.39
CA VAL A 173 3.67 -22.54 -1.20
C VAL A 173 5.14 -22.68 -1.59
N SER A 174 5.81 -21.54 -1.80
CA SER A 174 7.24 -21.48 -2.05
C SER A 174 7.78 -20.11 -1.66
N SER A 175 9.05 -20.08 -1.31
CA SER A 175 9.79 -18.85 -1.05
C SER A 175 11.20 -18.96 -1.60
N ASP A 176 11.68 -17.91 -2.24
CA ASP A 176 13.05 -17.82 -2.77
C ASP A 176 13.60 -16.40 -2.66
N GLN A 177 14.84 -16.20 -3.10
CA GLN A 177 15.47 -14.89 -3.19
C GLN A 177 15.67 -14.54 -4.67
N THR A 178 15.21 -13.35 -5.05
CA THR A 178 15.27 -12.88 -6.43
C THR A 178 15.64 -11.39 -6.47
N THR A 179 15.65 -10.82 -7.67
CA THR A 179 15.86 -9.39 -7.89
C THR A 179 14.59 -8.77 -8.46
N LEU A 180 14.12 -7.70 -7.85
CA LEU A 180 13.02 -6.87 -8.35
C LEU A 180 13.52 -5.44 -8.52
N ASP A 181 13.37 -4.88 -9.72
CA ASP A 181 13.81 -3.51 -10.05
C ASP A 181 15.28 -3.21 -9.66
N GLY A 182 16.14 -4.23 -9.74
CA GLY A 182 17.57 -4.14 -9.41
C GLY A 182 17.92 -4.37 -7.93
N GLU A 183 16.94 -4.54 -7.05
CA GLU A 183 17.13 -4.80 -5.62
C GLU A 183 16.89 -6.27 -5.27
N LYS A 184 17.72 -6.83 -4.37
CA LYS A 184 17.48 -8.18 -3.83
C LYS A 184 16.25 -8.18 -2.92
N VAL A 185 15.35 -9.11 -3.17
CA VAL A 185 14.10 -9.29 -2.41
C VAL A 185 13.84 -10.76 -2.11
N ASN A 186 13.16 -11.02 -1.00
CA ASN A 186 12.54 -12.32 -0.74
C ASN A 186 11.23 -12.37 -1.52
N HIS A 187 11.05 -13.41 -2.33
CA HIS A 187 9.83 -13.65 -3.11
C HIS A 187 9.06 -14.81 -2.50
N TYR A 188 7.77 -14.58 -2.27
CA TYR A 188 6.85 -15.56 -1.72
C TYR A 188 5.73 -15.80 -2.71
N LYS A 189 5.41 -17.07 -2.94
CA LYS A 189 4.15 -17.48 -3.55
C LYS A 189 3.24 -17.97 -2.44
N VAL A 190 2.03 -17.45 -2.41
CA VAL A 190 1.02 -17.68 -1.38
C VAL A 190 -0.28 -18.08 -2.06
N GLU A 191 -0.94 -19.09 -1.50
CA GLU A 191 -2.30 -19.45 -1.86
C GLU A 191 -3.25 -18.87 -0.81
N LEU A 192 -4.14 -17.96 -1.21
CA LEU A 192 -5.19 -17.42 -0.33
C LEU A 192 -6.48 -18.21 -0.49
N ASP A 193 -7.02 -18.69 0.61
CA ASP A 193 -8.29 -19.41 0.66
C ASP A 193 -9.46 -18.42 0.76
N LEU A 194 -10.27 -18.32 -0.31
CA LEU A 194 -11.40 -17.40 -0.34
C LEU A 194 -12.43 -17.73 0.74
N ASP A 195 -12.65 -19.01 1.07
CA ASP A 195 -13.67 -19.42 2.05
C ASP A 195 -13.36 -18.83 3.43
N LYS A 196 -12.08 -18.59 3.75
CA LYS A 196 -11.63 -18.00 5.02
C LYS A 196 -11.75 -16.48 5.08
N MET A 197 -11.85 -15.81 3.93
CA MET A 197 -11.89 -14.35 3.84
C MET A 197 -13.16 -13.82 3.17
N LEU A 198 -14.10 -14.68 2.79
CA LEU A 198 -15.30 -14.32 2.03
C LEU A 198 -16.12 -13.22 2.71
N ASP A 199 -16.28 -13.30 4.03
CA ASP A 199 -16.99 -12.27 4.80
C ASP A 199 -16.31 -10.90 4.73
N LYS A 200 -14.98 -10.86 4.82
CA LYS A 200 -14.19 -9.62 4.71
C LYS A 200 -14.14 -9.12 3.27
N PHE A 201 -14.08 -10.03 2.29
CA PHE A 201 -14.07 -9.71 0.87
C PHE A 201 -15.41 -9.13 0.39
N THR A 202 -16.52 -9.53 1.00
CA THR A 202 -17.87 -9.09 0.60
C THR A 202 -18.44 -7.98 1.48
N SER A 203 -17.71 -7.53 2.50
CA SER A 203 -18.19 -6.56 3.50
C SER A 203 -18.61 -5.21 2.92
N PHE A 204 -18.03 -4.81 1.79
CA PHE A 204 -18.38 -3.57 1.09
C PHE A 204 -19.54 -3.71 0.12
N MET A 205 -19.94 -4.95 -0.18
CA MET A 205 -20.98 -5.20 -1.17
C MET A 205 -22.37 -4.97 -0.56
N PRO A 206 -23.34 -4.48 -1.34
CA PRO A 206 -24.74 -4.50 -0.93
C PRO A 206 -25.19 -5.91 -0.56
N ALA A 207 -26.06 -6.07 0.44
CA ALA A 207 -26.48 -7.38 0.96
C ALA A 207 -26.92 -8.36 -0.14
N ALA A 208 -27.72 -7.91 -1.10
CA ALA A 208 -28.16 -8.75 -2.22
C ALA A 208 -27.02 -9.21 -3.14
N ALA A 209 -25.98 -8.39 -3.33
CA ALA A 209 -24.81 -8.75 -4.11
C ALA A 209 -23.90 -9.71 -3.33
N LYS A 210 -23.73 -9.46 -2.01
CA LYS A 210 -23.04 -10.37 -1.09
C LYS A 210 -23.68 -11.75 -1.08
N ASP A 211 -24.99 -11.86 -0.83
CA ASP A 211 -25.72 -13.14 -0.79
C ASP A 211 -25.58 -13.92 -2.10
N LYS A 212 -25.69 -13.21 -3.23
CA LYS A 212 -25.51 -13.81 -4.55
C LYS A 212 -24.11 -14.37 -4.72
N LEU A 213 -23.08 -13.58 -4.38
CA LEU A 213 -21.69 -14.01 -4.50
C LEU A 213 -21.41 -15.21 -3.60
N GLU A 214 -21.83 -15.17 -2.34
CA GLU A 214 -21.67 -16.28 -1.40
C GLU A 214 -22.30 -17.57 -1.93
N GLN A 215 -23.53 -17.51 -2.46
CA GLN A 215 -24.17 -18.67 -3.08
C GLN A 215 -23.39 -19.19 -4.30
N GLN A 216 -22.81 -18.30 -5.09
CA GLN A 216 -22.05 -18.67 -6.28
C GLN A 216 -20.70 -19.31 -5.96
N VAL A 217 -20.04 -18.94 -4.87
CA VAL A 217 -18.72 -19.48 -4.50
C VAL A 217 -18.79 -20.62 -3.49
N LYS A 218 -19.92 -20.79 -2.82
CA LYS A 218 -20.11 -21.82 -1.78
C LYS A 218 -19.68 -23.21 -2.25
N GLY A 219 -18.72 -23.80 -1.54
CA GLY A 219 -18.23 -25.15 -1.79
C GLY A 219 -17.36 -25.31 -3.04
N LYS A 220 -16.96 -24.21 -3.68
CA LYS A 220 -16.03 -24.23 -4.83
C LYS A 220 -14.56 -24.23 -4.41
N HIS A 221 -14.25 -23.95 -3.14
CA HIS A 221 -12.88 -23.95 -2.58
C HIS A 221 -11.90 -23.16 -3.45
N ILE A 222 -12.23 -21.89 -3.67
CA ILE A 222 -11.49 -21.02 -4.58
C ILE A 222 -10.22 -20.55 -3.88
N THR A 223 -9.08 -20.81 -4.53
CA THR A 223 -7.78 -20.30 -4.11
C THR A 223 -7.39 -19.13 -5.00
N LEU A 224 -6.93 -18.03 -4.40
CA LEU A 224 -6.40 -16.86 -5.10
C LEU A 224 -4.86 -16.88 -5.03
N PRO A 225 -4.16 -17.15 -6.15
CA PRO A 225 -2.70 -17.06 -6.20
C PRO A 225 -2.25 -15.64 -5.89
N THR A 226 -1.38 -15.50 -4.89
CA THR A 226 -0.80 -14.23 -4.47
C THR A 226 0.71 -14.35 -4.46
N GLU A 227 1.39 -13.33 -4.97
CA GLU A 227 2.85 -13.24 -4.90
C GLU A 227 3.24 -11.97 -4.16
N LEU A 228 4.27 -12.08 -3.32
CA LEU A 228 4.76 -10.98 -2.49
C LEU A 228 6.28 -10.89 -2.63
N TRP A 229 6.77 -9.67 -2.82
CA TRP A 229 8.20 -9.35 -2.83
C TRP A 229 8.51 -8.42 -1.66
N VAL A 230 9.45 -8.83 -0.81
CA VAL A 230 9.82 -8.12 0.42
C VAL A 230 11.30 -7.79 0.43
N ASP A 231 11.65 -6.55 0.77
CA ASP A 231 13.03 -6.09 0.82
C ASP A 231 13.77 -6.49 2.11
N LYS A 232 15.04 -6.10 2.21
CA LYS A 232 15.88 -6.34 3.40
C LYS A 232 15.38 -5.71 4.69
N ASN A 233 14.52 -4.69 4.61
CA ASN A 233 13.89 -4.02 5.76
C ASN A 233 12.54 -4.66 6.11
N GLN A 234 12.21 -5.78 5.49
CA GLN A 234 10.92 -6.46 5.60
C GLN A 234 9.76 -5.65 5.02
N LEU A 235 10.02 -4.64 4.19
CA LEU A 235 8.98 -3.83 3.57
C LEU A 235 8.50 -4.48 2.27
N PRO A 236 7.18 -4.57 2.03
CA PRO A 236 6.68 -5.02 0.75
C PRO A 236 7.11 -4.03 -0.34
N ARG A 237 7.51 -4.57 -1.48
CA ARG A 237 7.87 -3.83 -2.71
C ARG A 237 6.84 -4.04 -3.80
N GLN A 238 6.29 -5.24 -3.87
CA GLN A 238 5.24 -5.61 -4.80
C GLN A 238 4.35 -6.70 -4.19
N ILE A 239 3.07 -6.64 -4.49
CA ILE A 239 2.10 -7.70 -4.25
C ILE A 239 1.32 -7.90 -5.55
N THR A 240 1.15 -9.14 -5.99
CA THR A 240 0.20 -9.44 -7.07
C THR A 240 -0.81 -10.46 -6.60
N MET A 241 -2.07 -10.28 -6.98
CA MET A 241 -3.15 -11.20 -6.68
C MET A 241 -3.86 -11.56 -7.98
N ASP A 242 -4.10 -12.84 -8.22
CA ASP A 242 -4.85 -13.32 -9.38
C ASP A 242 -6.27 -13.73 -8.95
N GLU A 243 -7.25 -12.92 -9.31
CA GLU A 243 -8.65 -13.11 -8.96
C GLU A 243 -9.45 -13.75 -10.11
N THR A 244 -8.78 -14.23 -11.16
CA THR A 244 -9.44 -14.80 -12.35
C THR A 244 -10.30 -16.01 -12.00
N ALA A 245 -9.87 -16.84 -11.04
CA ALA A 245 -10.63 -18.00 -10.57
C ALA A 245 -11.95 -17.61 -9.89
N LEU A 246 -11.95 -16.49 -9.14
CA LEU A 246 -13.14 -15.92 -8.56
C LEU A 246 -14.11 -15.45 -9.64
N THR A 247 -13.62 -14.66 -10.61
CA THR A 247 -14.43 -14.20 -11.74
C THR A 247 -15.07 -15.34 -12.52
N GLN A 248 -14.34 -16.43 -12.75
CA GLN A 248 -14.89 -17.63 -13.39
C GLN A 248 -16.00 -18.28 -12.55
N ALA A 249 -15.86 -18.26 -11.22
CA ALA A 249 -16.85 -18.81 -10.31
C ALA A 249 -18.12 -17.94 -10.19
N GLU A 250 -17.99 -16.61 -10.27
CA GLU A 250 -19.11 -15.66 -10.30
C GLU A 250 -19.96 -15.81 -11.59
N GLY A 251 -19.33 -16.16 -12.70
CA GLY A 251 -19.99 -16.29 -13.99
C GLY A 251 -20.46 -14.95 -14.57
N ALA A 252 -21.45 -15.02 -15.47
CA ALA A 252 -21.94 -13.82 -16.17
C ALA A 252 -22.56 -12.80 -15.19
N GLY A 253 -22.07 -11.55 -15.25
CA GLY A 253 -22.50 -10.46 -14.37
C GLY A 253 -21.77 -10.39 -13.02
N GLY A 254 -20.63 -11.09 -12.87
CA GLY A 254 -19.67 -10.88 -11.79
C GLY A 254 -18.84 -9.61 -11.96
N ALA A 255 -17.98 -9.30 -10.98
CA ALA A 255 -17.15 -8.10 -10.96
C ALA A 255 -16.06 -8.11 -12.04
N GLY A 256 -15.75 -9.28 -12.62
CA GLY A 256 -14.78 -9.38 -13.72
C GLY A 256 -13.36 -9.04 -13.30
N LEU A 257 -13.00 -9.38 -12.06
CA LEU A 257 -11.69 -9.16 -11.48
C LEU A 257 -10.63 -10.03 -12.17
N GLY A 258 -9.50 -9.43 -12.49
CA GLY A 258 -8.36 -10.12 -13.10
C GLY A 258 -7.15 -10.14 -12.17
N LYS A 259 -5.98 -9.94 -12.75
CA LYS A 259 -4.76 -9.73 -11.97
C LYS A 259 -4.71 -8.30 -11.44
N THR A 260 -4.48 -8.19 -10.14
CA THR A 260 -4.19 -6.95 -9.42
C THR A 260 -2.71 -6.91 -9.06
N THR A 261 -2.05 -5.78 -9.27
CA THR A 261 -0.64 -5.53 -8.93
C THR A 261 -0.55 -4.25 -8.12
N LEU A 262 -0.01 -4.37 -6.91
CA LEU A 262 0.25 -3.28 -5.97
C LEU A 262 1.75 -3.15 -5.76
N LYS A 263 2.29 -1.94 -5.91
CA LYS A 263 3.71 -1.63 -5.72
C LYS A 263 3.87 -0.57 -4.66
N TYR A 264 4.92 -0.71 -3.87
CA TYR A 264 5.33 0.25 -2.85
C TYR A 264 6.77 0.71 -3.11
N SER A 265 6.99 2.01 -3.10
CA SER A 265 8.29 2.64 -3.27
C SER A 265 8.48 3.81 -2.31
N ASP A 266 9.68 4.39 -2.29
CA ASP A 266 10.01 5.59 -1.51
C ASP A 266 9.61 5.52 -0.03
N TRP A 267 9.76 4.34 0.56
CA TRP A 267 9.50 4.10 1.97
C TRP A 267 10.25 5.08 2.87
N GLY A 268 9.52 5.74 3.77
CA GLY A 268 10.07 6.70 4.73
C GLY A 268 10.37 8.09 4.14
N ALA A 269 10.04 8.35 2.88
CA ALA A 269 10.11 9.70 2.33
C ALA A 269 9.15 10.65 3.06
N PRO A 270 9.57 11.90 3.37
CA PRO A 270 8.69 12.86 4.02
C PRO A 270 7.50 13.18 3.10
N VAL A 271 6.30 12.94 3.60
CA VAL A 271 5.04 13.29 2.94
C VAL A 271 4.18 14.11 3.89
N THR A 272 3.41 15.04 3.35
CA THR A 272 2.37 15.75 4.08
C THR A 272 1.09 15.68 3.26
N ILE A 273 0.04 15.13 3.86
CA ILE A 273 -1.26 14.97 3.22
C ILE A 273 -2.22 15.89 3.98
N THR A 274 -2.88 16.79 3.26
CA THR A 274 -3.78 17.78 3.88
C THR A 274 -5.16 17.72 3.24
N ALA A 275 -6.17 17.99 4.07
CA ALA A 275 -7.52 18.19 3.59
C ALA A 275 -7.55 19.32 2.54
N PRO A 276 -8.46 19.26 1.55
CA PRO A 276 -8.70 20.38 0.66
C PRO A 276 -9.06 21.67 1.44
N PRO A 277 -8.87 22.86 0.85
CA PRO A 277 -9.29 24.11 1.46
C PRO A 277 -10.77 24.10 1.84
N ALA A 278 -11.11 24.58 3.04
CA ALA A 278 -12.46 24.51 3.59
C ALA A 278 -13.52 25.22 2.70
N ASP A 279 -13.11 26.28 2.01
CA ASP A 279 -13.94 27.04 1.07
C ASP A 279 -14.14 26.34 -0.29
N GLN A 280 -13.43 25.24 -0.53
CA GLN A 280 -13.51 24.41 -1.75
C GLN A 280 -14.25 23.08 -1.53
N ILE A 281 -14.80 22.86 -0.34
CA ILE A 281 -15.46 21.62 0.04
C ILE A 281 -16.97 21.80 0.06
N ALA A 282 -17.69 20.89 -0.58
CA ALA A 282 -19.11 20.66 -0.37
C ALA A 282 -19.33 19.38 0.44
N ASP A 283 -20.33 19.39 1.32
CA ASP A 283 -20.70 18.22 2.11
C ASP A 283 -21.71 17.36 1.35
N MET A 284 -21.40 16.07 1.18
CA MET A 284 -22.26 15.14 0.45
C MET A 284 -23.65 15.03 1.07
N SER A 285 -23.76 14.97 2.41
CA SER A 285 -25.05 14.83 3.08
C SER A 285 -25.95 16.06 2.85
N GLU A 286 -25.35 17.25 2.75
CA GLU A 286 -26.10 18.47 2.41
C GLU A 286 -26.53 18.51 0.95
N ILE A 287 -25.73 17.97 0.03
CA ILE A 287 -26.11 17.81 -1.38
C ILE A 287 -27.29 16.83 -1.50
N VAL A 288 -27.22 15.66 -0.86
CA VAL A 288 -28.28 14.63 -0.91
C VAL A 288 -29.59 15.17 -0.35
N LYS A 289 -29.58 15.90 0.78
CA LYS A 289 -30.77 16.53 1.34
C LYS A 289 -31.44 17.51 0.37
N LYS A 290 -30.67 18.28 -0.41
CA LYS A 290 -31.20 19.24 -1.40
C LYS A 290 -31.81 18.56 -2.62
N MET A 291 -31.33 17.37 -3.01
CA MET A 291 -31.84 16.63 -4.16
C MET A 291 -33.07 15.77 -3.84
N GLY A 292 -33.22 15.33 -2.59
CA GLY A 292 -34.37 14.54 -2.13
C GLY A 292 -35.53 15.34 -1.54
N GLY A 293 -35.44 16.67 -1.57
CA GLY A 293 -36.48 17.61 -1.14
C GLY A 293 -37.33 18.15 -2.28
#